data_AF-A0A7Y6XM75-F1
#
_entry.id   AF-A0A7Y6XM75-F1
#
_cell.length_a   1.000
_cell.length_b   1.000
_cell.length_c   1.000
_cell.angle_alpha   90.00
_cell.angle_beta   90.00
_cell.angle_gamma   90.00
#
_symmetry.space_group_name_H-M   'P 1'
#
loop_
_entity.id
_entity.type
_entity.pdbx_description
1 polymer ?
#
loop_
_entity_poly.entity_id
_entity_poly.type
_entity_poly.pdbx_seq_one_letter_code
_entity_poly.pdbx_strand_id
1 'polypeptide(L)'
;MRLGHYYRIAAIYPSIAAIILVSVFSIVSNRNYQSEWLTPAGAIFLDIVYAFLFIVILCLLSLTIFLSRYEFIERNKTLNFLSWFLLPLGFISMILVYEAKQILEIKIDTSSFFYPILSLPYIIGLIWAFCAFKKERNIHLNGSKQILQMEKDGNNHDRYGRKSR
;
A
#
# COMPACT_ATOMS: atom_id res chain seq x y z
N MET A 1 5.43 14.17 10.40
CA MET A 1 4.87 12.82 10.22
C MET A 1 5.99 11.84 9.89
N ARG A 2 6.00 10.64 10.49
CA ARG A 2 7.00 9.60 10.19
C ARG A 2 6.50 8.71 9.03
N LEU A 3 6.75 9.11 7.79
CA LEU A 3 6.39 8.34 6.58
C LEU A 3 6.86 6.87 6.62
N GLY A 4 7.99 6.60 7.28
CA GLY A 4 8.48 5.22 7.46
C GLY A 4 7.54 4.32 8.28
N HIS A 5 6.73 4.88 9.19
CA HIS A 5 5.72 4.11 9.91
C HIS A 5 4.62 3.64 8.96
N TYR A 6 4.13 4.53 8.11
CA TYR A 6 3.11 4.23 7.12
C TYR A 6 3.61 3.25 6.07
N TYR A 7 4.85 3.38 5.61
CA TYR A 7 5.45 2.41 4.69
C TYR A 7 5.49 0.99 5.27
N ARG A 8 5.83 0.84 6.57
CA ARG A 8 5.83 -0.47 7.23
C ARG A 8 4.43 -1.09 7.29
N ILE A 9 3.41 -0.29 7.56
CA ILE A 9 2.01 -0.74 7.60
C ILE A 9 1.48 -1.04 6.18
N ALA A 10 1.84 -0.23 5.20
CA ALA A 10 1.38 -0.33 3.82
C ALA A 10 2.00 -1.52 3.08
N ALA A 11 3.30 -1.72 3.24
CA ALA A 11 4.07 -2.68 2.44
C ALA A 11 4.60 -3.83 3.29
N ILE A 12 5.37 -3.55 4.35
CA ILE A 12 6.14 -4.59 5.06
C ILE A 12 5.25 -5.60 5.79
N TYR A 13 4.33 -5.16 6.65
CA TYR A 13 3.48 -6.09 7.40
C TYR A 13 2.54 -6.92 6.50
N PRO A 14 1.87 -6.31 5.51
CA PRO A 14 1.06 -7.08 4.56
C PRO A 14 1.88 -8.07 3.74
N SER A 15 3.10 -7.71 3.35
CA SER A 15 4.02 -8.60 2.65
C SER A 15 4.39 -9.82 3.48
N ILE A 16 4.70 -9.64 4.78
CA ILE A 16 4.97 -10.77 5.67
C ILE A 16 3.74 -11.68 5.78
N ALA A 17 2.55 -11.10 5.95
CA ALA A 17 1.30 -11.85 6.00
C ALA A 17 1.05 -12.62 4.68
N ALA A 18 1.31 -11.99 3.54
CA ALA A 18 1.16 -12.61 2.22
C ALA A 18 2.13 -13.79 2.01
N ILE A 19 3.39 -13.69 2.45
CA ILE A 19 4.35 -14.82 2.40
C ILE A 19 3.81 -16.01 3.20
N ILE A 20 3.30 -15.78 4.41
CA ILE A 20 2.76 -16.85 5.26
C ILE A 20 1.56 -17.51 4.57
N LEU A 21 0.61 -16.70 4.07
CA LEU A 21 -0.59 -17.19 3.38
C LEU A 21 -0.24 -18.00 2.13
N VAL A 22 0.69 -17.51 1.31
CA VAL A 22 1.11 -18.19 0.09
C VAL A 22 1.90 -19.46 0.40
N SER A 23 2.71 -19.47 1.46
CA SER A 23 3.41 -20.68 1.89
C SER A 23 2.42 -21.78 2.27
N VAL A 24 1.40 -21.44 3.07
CA VAL A 24 0.33 -22.39 3.43
C VAL A 24 -0.45 -22.85 2.19
N PHE A 25 -0.82 -21.91 1.32
CA PHE A 25 -1.55 -22.22 0.09
C PHE A 25 -0.75 -23.15 -0.83
N SER A 26 0.54 -22.89 -1.04
CA SER A 26 1.40 -23.70 -1.90
C SER A 26 1.57 -25.13 -1.36
N ILE A 27 1.71 -25.30 -0.04
CA ILE A 27 1.76 -26.63 0.59
C ILE A 27 0.47 -27.40 0.33
N VAL A 28 -0.70 -26.75 0.43
CA VAL A 28 -1.99 -27.40 0.19
C VAL A 28 -2.20 -27.74 -1.29
N SER A 29 -1.87 -26.81 -2.19
CA SER A 29 -2.07 -26.97 -3.64
C SER A 29 -1.14 -28.02 -4.25
N ASN A 30 0.12 -28.08 -3.82
CA ASN A 30 1.12 -28.99 -4.40
C ASN A 30 1.23 -30.35 -3.69
N ARG A 31 0.39 -30.64 -2.68
CA ARG A 31 0.48 -31.90 -1.90
C ARG A 31 0.38 -33.16 -2.77
N ASN A 32 -0.42 -33.09 -3.83
CA ASN A 32 -0.66 -34.20 -4.75
C ASN A 32 0.00 -33.99 -6.12
N TYR A 33 1.00 -33.10 -6.20
CA TYR A 33 1.67 -32.78 -7.46
C TYR A 33 2.40 -34.02 -8.02
N GLN A 34 2.10 -34.40 -9.26
CA GLN A 34 2.62 -35.61 -9.92
C GLN A 34 3.34 -35.32 -11.26
N SER A 35 3.96 -34.15 -11.40
CA SER A 35 4.69 -33.82 -12.63
C SER A 35 6.01 -34.57 -12.76
N GLU A 36 6.37 -34.93 -13.99
CA GLU A 36 7.68 -35.49 -14.33
C GLU A 36 8.82 -34.46 -14.19
N TRP A 37 8.50 -33.16 -14.24
CA TRP A 37 9.49 -32.08 -14.29
C TRP A 37 9.94 -31.59 -12.91
N LEU A 38 9.12 -31.74 -11.88
CA LEU A 38 9.39 -31.23 -10.54
C LEU A 38 8.84 -32.15 -9.45
N THR A 39 9.59 -32.22 -8.34
CA THR A 39 9.06 -32.80 -7.10
C THR A 39 8.08 -31.82 -6.44
N PRO A 40 7.13 -32.31 -5.61
CA PRO A 40 6.24 -31.44 -4.84
C PRO A 40 6.99 -30.39 -4.02
N ALA A 41 8.11 -30.76 -3.41
CA ALA A 41 8.96 -29.84 -2.65
C ALA A 41 9.59 -28.76 -3.54
N GLY A 42 9.98 -29.12 -4.77
CA GLY A 42 10.51 -28.16 -5.74
C GLY A 42 9.45 -27.16 -6.22
N ALA A 43 8.22 -27.62 -6.47
CA ALA A 43 7.10 -26.74 -6.83
C ALA A 43 6.78 -25.75 -5.69
N ILE A 44 6.71 -26.23 -4.44
CA ILE A 44 6.50 -25.37 -3.26
C ILE A 44 7.61 -24.34 -3.12
N PHE A 45 8.86 -24.76 -3.30
CA PHE A 45 10.00 -23.84 -3.21
C PHE A 45 9.93 -22.75 -4.28
N LEU A 46 9.62 -23.10 -5.54
CA LEU A 46 9.47 -22.13 -6.62
C LEU A 46 8.35 -21.14 -6.34
N ASP A 47 7.17 -21.59 -5.89
CA ASP A 47 6.05 -20.73 -5.53
C ASP A 47 6.46 -19.68 -4.48
N ILE A 48 7.19 -20.11 -3.44
CA ILE A 48 7.67 -19.22 -2.38
C ILE A 48 8.69 -18.22 -2.92
N VAL A 49 9.62 -18.65 -3.79
CA VAL A 49 10.60 -17.75 -4.43
C VAL A 49 9.90 -16.72 -5.32
N TYR A 50 8.91 -17.13 -6.11
CA TYR A 50 8.12 -16.21 -6.92
C TYR A 50 7.34 -15.21 -6.07
N ALA A 51 6.69 -15.67 -5.00
CA ALA A 51 5.99 -14.81 -4.05
C ALA A 51 6.93 -13.79 -3.41
N PHE A 52 8.13 -14.22 -3.03
CA PHE A 52 9.15 -13.34 -2.47
C PHE A 52 9.59 -12.26 -3.47
N LEU A 53 9.92 -12.63 -4.71
CA LEU A 53 10.30 -11.68 -5.76
C LEU A 53 9.19 -10.67 -6.05
N PHE A 54 7.95 -11.14 -6.18
CA PHE A 54 6.78 -10.30 -6.36
C PHE A 54 6.63 -9.27 -5.22
N ILE A 55 6.81 -9.71 -3.99
CA ILE A 55 6.74 -8.86 -2.79
C ILE A 55 7.87 -7.83 -2.74
N VAL A 56 9.10 -8.21 -3.09
CA VAL A 56 10.22 -7.28 -3.16
C VAL A 56 9.92 -6.17 -4.16
N ILE A 57 9.41 -6.52 -5.35
CA ILE A 57 8.99 -5.55 -6.36
C ILE A 57 7.89 -4.63 -5.79
N LEU A 58 6.87 -5.18 -5.14
CA LEU A 58 5.81 -4.37 -4.53
C LEU A 58 6.31 -3.43 -3.44
N CYS A 59 7.27 -3.86 -2.62
CA CYS A 59 7.91 -3.01 -1.63
C CYS A 59 8.67 -1.85 -2.29
N LEU A 60 9.45 -2.14 -3.34
CA LEU A 60 10.17 -1.13 -4.10
C LEU A 60 9.21 -0.13 -4.78
N LEU A 61 8.13 -0.62 -5.39
CA LEU A 61 7.11 0.24 -6.00
C LEU A 61 6.39 1.09 -4.96
N SER A 62 6.21 0.58 -3.74
CA SER A 62 5.65 1.34 -2.61
C SER A 62 6.59 2.42 -2.05
N LEU A 63 7.87 2.49 -2.47
CA LEU A 63 8.75 3.60 -2.08
C LEU A 63 8.19 4.95 -2.56
N THR A 64 7.27 4.95 -3.51
CA THR A 64 6.62 6.16 -4.01
C THR A 64 5.83 6.89 -2.93
N ILE A 65 5.46 6.22 -1.84
CA ILE A 65 4.86 6.83 -0.65
C ILE A 65 5.74 7.98 -0.12
N PHE A 66 7.07 7.86 -0.22
CA PHE A 66 7.98 8.91 0.24
C PHE A 66 7.92 10.20 -0.60
N LEU A 67 7.35 10.17 -1.82
CA LEU A 67 7.09 11.39 -2.59
C LEU A 67 6.08 12.30 -1.88
N SER A 68 5.24 11.76 -0.99
CA SER A 68 4.34 12.59 -0.15
C SER A 68 5.08 13.53 0.81
N ARG A 69 6.42 13.44 0.92
CA ARG A 69 7.25 14.40 1.68
C ARG A 69 7.38 15.76 0.99
N TYR A 70 7.23 15.83 -0.33
CA TYR A 70 7.36 17.08 -1.06
C TYR A 70 6.09 17.94 -0.88
N GLU A 71 6.25 19.20 -0.47
CA GLU A 71 5.11 20.11 -0.22
C GLU A 71 4.14 20.21 -1.40
N PHE A 72 4.66 20.22 -2.62
CA PHE A 72 3.85 20.27 -3.85
C PHE A 72 2.89 19.07 -3.94
N ILE A 73 3.38 17.87 -3.62
CA ILE A 73 2.61 16.63 -3.65
C ILE A 73 1.69 16.55 -2.43
N GLU A 74 2.15 17.03 -1.28
CA GLU A 74 1.35 17.05 -0.04
C GLU A 74 0.10 17.92 -0.18
N ARG A 75 0.23 19.10 -0.79
CA ARG A 75 -0.88 20.05 -1.00
C ARG A 75 -1.90 19.55 -2.02
N ASN A 76 -1.48 18.78 -3.03
CA ASN A 76 -2.36 18.28 -4.08
C ASN A 76 -2.92 16.89 -3.74
N LYS A 77 -4.22 16.81 -3.46
CA LYS A 77 -4.91 15.56 -3.09
C LYS A 77 -4.74 14.46 -4.14
N THR A 78 -4.77 14.81 -5.42
CA THR A 78 -4.68 13.86 -6.53
C THR A 78 -3.27 13.30 -6.66
N LEU A 79 -2.25 14.17 -6.64
CA LEU A 79 -0.85 13.71 -6.69
C LEU A 79 -0.48 12.88 -5.47
N ASN A 80 -1.01 13.23 -4.29
CA ASN A 80 -0.84 12.44 -3.10
C ASN A 80 -1.44 11.03 -3.29
N PHE A 81 -2.70 10.93 -3.74
CA PHE A 81 -3.33 9.64 -4.03
C PHE A 81 -2.53 8.83 -5.08
N LEU A 82 -2.13 9.46 -6.19
CA LEU A 82 -1.32 8.82 -7.23
C LEU A 82 0.01 8.30 -6.66
N SER A 83 0.68 9.07 -5.80
CA SER A 83 1.95 8.64 -5.21
C SER A 83 1.84 7.38 -4.33
N TRP A 84 0.65 7.09 -3.80
CA TRP A 84 0.41 5.89 -2.99
C TRP A 84 -0.04 4.69 -3.81
N PHE A 85 -0.87 4.90 -4.83
CA PHE A 85 -1.58 3.80 -5.48
C PHE A 85 -1.13 3.51 -6.91
N LEU A 86 -0.64 4.52 -7.66
CA LEU A 86 -0.46 4.41 -9.10
C LEU A 86 0.49 3.25 -9.49
N LEU A 87 1.69 3.24 -8.90
CA LEU A 87 2.70 2.23 -9.20
C LEU A 87 2.37 0.85 -8.60
N PRO A 88 2.09 0.71 -7.29
CA PRO A 88 1.80 -0.60 -6.73
C PRO A 88 0.51 -1.22 -7.27
N LEU A 89 -0.59 -0.46 -7.38
CA LEU A 89 -1.82 -1.00 -7.97
C LEU A 89 -1.69 -1.21 -9.47
N GLY A 90 -0.97 -0.34 -10.19
CA GLY A 90 -0.73 -0.55 -11.63
C GLY A 90 -0.04 -1.88 -11.92
N PHE A 91 0.98 -2.22 -11.12
CA PHE A 91 1.66 -3.51 -11.22
C PHE A 91 0.74 -4.68 -10.86
N ILE A 92 0.00 -4.59 -9.75
CA ILE A 92 -0.97 -5.64 -9.35
C ILE A 92 -2.03 -5.84 -10.44
N SER A 93 -2.61 -4.76 -10.96
CA SER A 93 -3.62 -4.82 -12.01
C SER A 93 -3.07 -5.44 -13.29
N MET A 94 -1.84 -5.13 -13.70
CA MET A 94 -1.21 -5.76 -14.87
C MET A 94 -1.13 -7.28 -14.71
N ILE A 95 -0.69 -7.75 -13.55
CA ILE A 95 -0.56 -9.18 -13.25
C ILE A 95 -1.94 -9.86 -13.17
N LEU A 96 -2.90 -9.26 -12.47
CA LEU A 96 -4.27 -9.80 -12.38
C LEU A 96 -4.96 -9.86 -13.74
N VAL A 97 -4.73 -8.90 -14.64
CA VAL A 97 -5.27 -8.93 -16.00
C VAL A 97 -4.61 -10.03 -16.83
N TYR A 98 -3.29 -10.23 -16.69
CA TYR A 98 -2.59 -11.33 -17.34
C TYR A 98 -3.17 -12.69 -16.90
N GLU A 99 -3.34 -12.88 -15.60
CA GLU A 99 -3.96 -14.07 -15.01
C GLU A 99 -5.41 -14.25 -15.46
N ALA A 100 -6.21 -13.19 -15.47
CA ALA A 100 -7.60 -13.27 -15.91
C ALA A 100 -7.72 -13.74 -17.37
N LYS A 101 -6.79 -13.35 -18.24
CA LYS A 101 -6.74 -13.85 -19.62
C LYS A 101 -6.44 -15.35 -19.67
N GLN A 102 -5.46 -15.82 -18.89
CA GLN A 102 -5.13 -17.24 -18.79
C GLN A 102 -6.30 -18.08 -18.27
N ILE A 103 -7.02 -17.59 -17.26
CA ILE A 103 -8.20 -18.26 -16.68
C ILE A 103 -9.32 -18.41 -17.72
N LEU A 104 -9.55 -17.38 -18.54
CA LEU A 104 -10.56 -17.42 -19.60
C LEU A 104 -10.23 -18.45 -20.68
N GLU A 105 -8.93 -18.71 -20.92
CA GLU A 105 -8.46 -19.67 -21.92
C GLU A 105 -8.40 -21.11 -21.39
N ILE A 106 -7.98 -21.33 -20.13
CA ILE A 106 -7.58 -22.66 -19.62
C ILE A 106 -8.59 -23.25 -18.60
N LYS A 107 -9.66 -22.52 -18.27
CA LYS A 107 -10.60 -22.75 -17.13
C LYS A 107 -9.96 -22.46 -15.77
N ILE A 108 -10.83 -22.16 -14.81
CA ILE A 108 -10.46 -21.87 -13.42
C ILE A 108 -9.89 -23.14 -12.78
N ASP A 109 -8.66 -23.07 -12.30
CA ASP A 109 -8.01 -24.08 -11.48
C ASP A 109 -7.61 -23.46 -10.11
N THR A 110 -7.29 -24.31 -9.14
CA THR A 110 -6.75 -23.92 -7.83
C THR A 110 -5.57 -22.94 -7.96
N SER A 111 -4.69 -23.12 -8.94
CA SER A 111 -3.59 -22.20 -9.26
C SER A 111 -4.02 -20.75 -9.52
N SER A 112 -5.25 -20.53 -10.01
CA SER A 112 -5.81 -19.20 -10.29
C SER A 112 -5.99 -18.32 -9.04
N PHE A 113 -5.99 -18.92 -7.83
CA PHE A 113 -6.12 -18.18 -6.57
C PHE A 113 -4.78 -17.68 -6.02
N PHE A 114 -3.64 -18.06 -6.62
CA PHE A 114 -2.31 -17.69 -6.13
C PHE A 114 -2.11 -16.16 -6.03
N TYR A 115 -2.32 -15.44 -7.14
CA TYR A 115 -2.11 -13.98 -7.19
C TYR A 115 -3.13 -13.18 -6.37
N PRO A 116 -4.43 -13.51 -6.34
CA PRO A 116 -5.38 -12.89 -5.42
C PRO A 116 -4.97 -13.05 -3.95
N ILE A 117 -4.55 -14.25 -3.52
CA ILE A 117 -4.09 -14.49 -2.14
C ILE A 117 -2.84 -13.66 -1.83
N LEU A 118 -1.92 -13.53 -2.80
CA LEU A 118 -0.69 -12.75 -2.65
C LEU A 118 -0.94 -11.23 -2.60
N SER A 119 -1.93 -10.73 -3.34
CA SER A 119 -2.16 -9.29 -3.54
C SER A 119 -3.18 -8.67 -2.58
N LEU A 120 -4.22 -9.42 -2.16
CA LEU A 120 -5.29 -8.88 -1.30
C LEU A 120 -4.79 -8.34 0.05
N PRO A 121 -3.94 -9.05 0.82
CA PRO A 121 -3.40 -8.51 2.07
C PRO A 121 -2.69 -7.17 1.86
N TYR A 122 -1.92 -7.06 0.77
CA TYR A 122 -1.19 -5.86 0.41
C TYR A 122 -2.12 -4.70 0.07
N ILE A 123 -3.15 -4.92 -0.75
CA ILE A 123 -4.14 -3.89 -1.10
C ILE A 123 -4.84 -3.37 0.17
N ILE A 124 -5.25 -4.28 1.06
CA ILE A 124 -5.90 -3.92 2.33
C ILE A 124 -4.96 -3.07 3.19
N GLY A 125 -3.71 -3.50 3.35
CA GLY A 125 -2.70 -2.76 4.12
C GLY A 125 -2.41 -1.37 3.54
N LEU A 126 -2.29 -1.27 2.22
CA LEU A 126 -2.06 -0.01 1.51
C LEU A 126 -3.23 0.97 1.71
N ILE A 127 -4.47 0.50 1.56
CA ILE A 127 -5.69 1.29 1.79
C ILE A 127 -5.74 1.76 3.25
N TRP A 128 -5.49 0.85 4.20
CA TRP A 128 -5.49 1.16 5.62
C TRP A 128 -4.46 2.23 5.97
N ALA A 129 -3.22 2.06 5.52
CA ALA A 129 -2.13 3.00 5.76
C ALA A 129 -2.43 4.37 5.15
N PHE A 130 -2.99 4.42 3.95
CA PHE A 130 -3.39 5.67 3.31
C PHE A 130 -4.49 6.40 4.09
N CYS A 131 -5.52 5.67 4.54
CA CYS A 131 -6.58 6.23 5.37
C CYS A 131 -6.05 6.79 6.70
N ALA A 132 -5.15 6.06 7.37
CA ALA A 132 -4.50 6.51 8.59
C ALA A 132 -3.66 7.78 8.35
N PHE A 133 -2.87 7.80 7.27
CA PHE A 133 -2.08 8.96 6.86
C PHE A 133 -2.95 10.20 6.60
N LYS A 134 -4.05 10.03 5.86
CA LYS A 134 -4.99 11.11 5.56
C LYS A 134 -5.65 11.68 6.82
N LYS A 135 -5.96 10.82 7.79
CA LYS A 135 -6.54 11.24 9.09
C LYS A 135 -5.56 12.11 9.86
N GLU A 136 -4.31 11.69 10.03
CA GLU A 136 -3.28 12.46 10.75
C GLU A 136 -3.03 13.82 10.07
N ARG A 137 -3.00 13.84 8.73
CA ARG A 137 -2.84 15.09 7.97
C ARG A 137 -3.95 16.09 8.20
N ASN A 138 -5.21 15.65 8.19
CA ASN A 138 -6.33 16.57 8.39
C ASN A 138 -6.32 17.19 9.79
N ILE A 139 -5.87 16.46 10.81
CA ILE A 139 -5.72 16.97 12.18
C ILE A 139 -4.68 18.09 12.22
N HIS A 140 -3.51 17.88 11.62
CA HIS A 140 -2.45 18.89 11.55
C HIS A 140 -2.88 20.18 10.82
N LEU A 141 -3.59 20.04 9.71
CA LEU A 141 -4.07 21.19 8.93
C LEU A 141 -5.15 21.99 9.69
N ASN A 142 -6.05 21.31 10.39
CA ASN A 142 -7.09 21.99 11.17
C ASN A 142 -6.50 22.69 12.40
N GLY A 143 -5.53 22.07 13.10
CA GLY A 143 -4.84 22.70 14.23
C GLY A 143 -4.07 23.95 13.82
N SER A 144 -3.37 23.91 12.68
CA SER A 144 -2.62 25.07 12.16
C SER A 144 -3.54 26.25 11.82
N LYS A 145 -4.74 25.97 11.28
CA LYS A 145 -5.74 27.00 11.00
C LYS A 145 -6.28 27.67 12.27
N GLN A 146 -6.49 26.91 13.34
CA GLN A 146 -6.97 27.45 14.62
C GLN A 146 -5.94 28.39 15.25
N ILE A 147 -4.66 28.03 15.22
CA ILE A 147 -3.58 28.88 15.76
C ILE A 147 -3.52 30.22 15.00
N LEU A 148 -3.58 30.18 13.67
CA LEU A 148 -3.58 31.39 12.84
C LEU A 148 -4.83 32.27 13.07
N GLN A 149 -5.98 31.67 13.38
CA GLN A 149 -7.18 32.43 13.75
C GLN A 149 -7.01 33.11 15.11
N MET A 150 -6.52 32.38 16.12
CA MET A 150 -6.27 32.96 17.46
C MET A 150 -5.24 34.10 17.43
N GLU A 151 -4.18 33.98 16.63
CA GLU A 151 -3.18 35.04 16.45
C GLU A 151 -3.81 36.29 15.81
N LYS A 152 -4.67 36.11 14.80
CA LYS A 152 -5.35 37.22 14.13
C LYS A 152 -6.35 37.93 15.06
N ASP A 153 -7.05 37.17 15.90
CA ASP A 153 -8.03 37.71 16.85
C ASP A 153 -7.36 38.44 18.02
N GLY A 154 -6.25 37.91 18.55
CA GLY A 154 -5.46 38.57 19.59
C GLY A 154 -4.85 39.90 19.12
N ASN A 155 -4.28 39.93 17.91
CA ASN A 155 -3.65 41.13 17.34
C ASN A 155 -4.67 42.23 16.99
N ASN A 156 -5.93 41.86 16.75
CA ASN A 156 -7.02 42.84 16.60
C ASN A 156 -7.35 43.52 17.93
N HIS A 157 -7.35 42.79 19.05
CA HIS A 157 -7.65 43.39 20.36
C HIS A 157 -6.60 44.43 20.78
N ASP A 158 -5.32 44.18 20.52
CA ASP A 158 -4.24 45.13 20.84
C ASP A 158 -4.29 46.43 20.02
N ARG A 159 -4.86 46.40 18.81
CA ARG A 159 -4.99 47.61 17.97
C ARG A 159 -6.07 48.59 18.44
N TYR A 160 -7.12 48.12 19.12
CA TYR A 160 -8.17 49.00 19.61
C TYR A 160 -7.77 49.75 20.89
N GLY A 161 -6.80 49.23 21.66
CA GLY A 161 -6.32 49.86 22.90
C GLY A 161 -5.40 51.08 22.72
N ARG A 162 -4.93 51.36 21.51
CA ARG A 162 -3.88 52.40 21.26
C ARG A 162 -4.38 53.75 20.73
N LYS A 163 -5.70 53.96 20.55
CA LYS A 163 -6.26 55.19 19.97
C LYS A 163 -6.78 56.24 20.98
N SER A 164 -6.52 56.09 22.28
CA SER A 164 -7.09 56.95 23.33
C SER A 164 -6.08 57.78 24.13
N ARG A 165 -5.01 58.27 23.49
CA ARG A 165 -4.15 59.33 24.06
C ARG A 165 -3.74 60.33 23.00
#